data_AF-A0A7R9S0J7-F1
#
_entry.id   AF-A0A7R9S0J7-F1
#
_cell.length_a   1.000
_cell.length_b   1.000
_cell.length_c   1.000
_cell.angle_alpha   90.00
_cell.angle_beta   90.00
_cell.angle_gamma   90.00
#
_symmetry.space_group_name_H-M   'P 1'
#
loop_
_entity.id
_entity.type
_entity.pdbx_description
1 polymer ?
#
loop_
_entity_poly.entity_id
_entity_poly.type
_entity_poly.pdbx_seq_one_letter_code
_entity_poly.pdbx_strand_id
1 'polypeptide(L)'
;FISCPNKRTMNDESPVASLVLPVLFRPILTQLERQDISASQTLRAALGKVEVSHPGFSYDLIMGIVKRADLSVNMNESLLRLQGMVSENDTIEYRSSRTEDAFQDLNKKSTSLKRILSRIPDEITDRRTFLETIKEIASA
;
A
#
# COMPACT_ATOMS: atom_id res chain seq x y z
N PHE A 1 20.80 -0.17 34.02
CA PHE A 1 20.14 -0.97 32.97
C PHE A 1 18.64 -0.91 33.20
N ILE A 2 17.99 0.16 32.72
CA ILE A 2 16.54 0.30 32.83
C ILE A 2 15.96 -0.40 31.61
N SER A 3 15.30 -1.52 31.85
CA SER A 3 14.52 -2.26 30.86
C SER A 3 13.35 -1.35 30.43
N CYS A 4 13.41 -0.81 29.23
CA CYS A 4 12.22 -0.24 28.60
C CYS A 4 11.22 -1.39 28.41
N PRO A 5 9.97 -1.27 28.90
CA PRO A 5 8.96 -2.26 28.59
C PRO A 5 8.76 -2.22 27.07
N ASN A 6 9.11 -3.33 26.43
CA ASN A 6 8.81 -3.56 25.03
C ASN A 6 7.29 -3.71 24.93
N LYS A 7 6.58 -2.58 24.91
CA LYS A 7 5.17 -2.52 24.58
C LYS A 7 5.10 -2.78 23.09
N ARG A 8 5.22 -4.06 22.72
CA ARG A 8 4.78 -4.57 21.42
C ARG A 8 3.30 -4.21 21.35
N THR A 9 3.02 -3.07 20.75
CA THR A 9 1.65 -2.69 20.42
C THR A 9 1.17 -3.70 19.40
N MET A 10 -0.07 -4.18 19.55
CA MET A 10 -0.83 -5.05 18.64
C MET A 10 -0.88 -4.59 17.15
N ASN A 11 -0.10 -3.59 16.75
CA ASN A 11 -0.01 -3.04 15.40
C ASN A 11 0.92 -3.83 14.47
N ASP A 12 1.75 -4.74 14.99
CA ASP A 12 2.71 -5.56 14.21
C ASP A 12 2.02 -6.47 13.17
N GLU A 13 0.70 -6.71 13.27
CA GLU A 13 -0.06 -7.58 12.35
C GLU A 13 -1.19 -6.86 11.61
N SER A 14 -1.16 -5.52 11.53
CA SER A 14 -2.15 -4.82 10.70
C SER A 14 -1.77 -4.94 9.22
N PRO A 15 -2.63 -5.47 8.33
CA PRO A 15 -2.33 -5.55 6.90
C PRO A 15 -2.05 -4.17 6.28
N VAL A 16 -2.56 -3.10 6.89
CA VAL A 16 -2.29 -1.71 6.53
C VAL A 16 -0.81 -1.38 6.67
N ALA A 17 -0.14 -1.85 7.73
CA ALA A 17 1.23 -1.50 8.00
C ALA A 17 2.17 -2.00 6.90
N SER A 18 1.98 -3.25 6.48
CA SER A 18 2.73 -3.89 5.39
C SER A 18 2.48 -3.25 4.02
N LEU A 19 1.39 -2.49 3.85
CA LEU A 19 1.03 -1.85 2.59
C LEU A 19 1.58 -0.42 2.46
N VAL A 20 2.02 0.23 3.55
CA VAL A 20 2.51 1.61 3.49
C VAL A 20 3.73 1.73 2.59
N LEU A 21 4.74 0.87 2.75
CA LEU A 21 5.94 0.91 1.92
C LEU A 21 5.61 0.73 0.42
N PRO A 22 4.90 -0.34 -0.01
CA PRO A 22 4.62 -0.56 -1.42
C PRO A 22 3.59 0.38 -2.03
N VAL A 23 2.56 0.80 -1.30
CA VAL A 23 1.42 1.56 -1.86
C VAL A 23 1.61 3.07 -1.72
N LEU A 24 2.32 3.54 -0.69
CA LEU A 24 2.49 4.96 -0.42
C LEU A 24 3.91 5.43 -0.74
N PHE A 25 4.93 4.82 -0.11
CA PHE A 25 6.31 5.31 -0.28
C PHE A 25 6.86 5.06 -1.68
N ARG A 26 6.65 3.87 -2.27
CA ARG A 26 7.22 3.56 -3.59
C ARG A 26 6.79 4.55 -4.69
N PRO A 27 5.49 4.86 -4.89
CA PRO A 27 5.09 5.83 -5.90
C PRO A 27 5.70 7.23 -5.66
N ILE A 28 5.79 7.65 -4.40
CA ILE A 28 6.43 8.94 -4.02
C ILE A 28 7.92 8.93 -4.41
N LEU A 29 8.62 7.84 -4.14
CA LEU A 29 10.04 7.69 -4.51
C LEU A 29 10.23 7.61 -6.02
N THR A 30 9.35 6.91 -6.75
CA THR A 30 9.34 6.90 -8.22
C THR A 30 9.11 8.31 -8.78
N GLN A 31 8.27 9.13 -8.14
CA GLN A 31 8.09 10.53 -8.51
C GLN A 31 9.35 11.37 -8.19
N LEU A 32 9.99 11.13 -7.05
CA LEU A 32 11.22 11.80 -6.63
C LEU A 32 12.40 11.49 -7.57
N GLU A 33 12.48 10.28 -8.12
CA GLU A 33 13.54 9.90 -9.10
C GLU A 33 13.59 10.85 -10.30
N ARG A 34 12.46 11.47 -10.67
CA ARG A 34 12.41 12.46 -11.77
C ARG A 34 13.12 13.76 -11.45
N GLN A 35 13.34 14.05 -10.16
CA GLN A 35 14.02 15.26 -9.68
C GLN A 35 15.44 14.95 -9.23
N ASP A 36 15.61 13.88 -8.45
CA ASP A 36 16.90 13.44 -7.93
C ASP A 36 16.92 11.91 -7.77
N ILE A 37 17.62 11.26 -8.69
CA ILE A 37 17.79 9.81 -8.71
C ILE A 37 18.57 9.35 -7.47
N SER A 38 19.63 10.07 -7.09
CA SER A 38 20.51 9.65 -5.99
C SER A 38 19.79 9.71 -4.65
N ALA A 39 19.07 10.80 -4.39
CA ALA A 39 18.28 10.96 -3.18
C ALA A 39 17.18 9.88 -3.11
N SER A 40 16.48 9.63 -4.21
CA SER A 40 15.42 8.62 -4.24
C SER A 40 15.94 7.21 -3.99
N GLN A 41 17.04 6.81 -4.64
CA GLN A 41 17.64 5.49 -4.40
C GLN A 41 18.14 5.34 -2.96
N THR A 42 18.73 6.41 -2.39
CA THR A 42 19.18 6.41 -1.00
C THR A 42 18.02 6.19 -0.03
N LEU A 43 16.92 6.93 -0.22
CA LEU A 43 15.71 6.79 0.60
C LEU A 43 15.06 5.42 0.42
N ARG A 44 14.96 4.92 -0.82
CA ARG A 44 14.41 3.59 -1.12
C ARG A 44 15.19 2.49 -0.42
N ALA A 45 16.51 2.52 -0.49
CA ALA A 45 17.37 1.54 0.18
C ALA A 45 17.26 1.62 1.70
N ALA A 46 17.27 2.84 2.27
CA ALA A 46 17.16 3.04 3.71
C ALA A 46 15.79 2.56 4.25
N LEU A 47 14.69 2.98 3.61
CA LEU A 47 13.32 2.60 3.99
C LEU A 47 13.10 1.09 3.83
N GLY A 48 13.56 0.49 2.72
CA GLY A 48 13.49 -0.96 2.53
C GLY A 48 14.27 -1.72 3.60
N LYS A 49 15.49 -1.29 3.92
CA LYS A 49 16.33 -1.96 4.92
C LYS A 49 15.75 -1.86 6.33
N VAL A 50 15.24 -0.69 6.72
CA VAL A 50 14.64 -0.52 8.06
C VAL A 50 13.33 -1.30 8.17
N GLU A 51 12.50 -1.35 7.14
CA GLU A 51 11.25 -2.13 7.16
C GLU A 51 11.51 -3.63 7.31
N VAL A 52 12.53 -4.16 6.63
CA VAL A 52 12.93 -5.57 6.79
C VAL A 52 13.45 -5.85 8.20
N SER A 53 14.18 -4.90 8.79
CA SER A 53 14.76 -5.06 10.14
C SER A 53 13.74 -4.80 11.26
N HIS A 54 12.74 -3.97 10.99
CA HIS A 54 11.70 -3.50 11.92
C HIS A 54 10.37 -3.36 11.14
N PRO A 55 9.64 -4.47 10.90
CA PRO A 55 8.35 -4.43 10.23
C PRO A 55 7.39 -3.46 10.91
N GLY A 56 6.65 -2.68 10.12
CA GLY A 56 5.75 -1.64 10.61
C GLY A 56 6.39 -0.26 10.78
N PHE A 57 7.71 -0.14 10.64
CA PHE A 57 8.39 1.16 10.73
C PHE A 57 7.81 2.20 9.76
N SER A 58 7.56 1.82 8.52
CA SER A 58 6.99 2.71 7.49
C SER A 58 5.62 3.25 7.91
N TYR A 59 4.80 2.42 8.54
CA TYR A 59 3.51 2.83 9.07
C TYR A 59 3.66 3.84 10.21
N ASP A 60 4.50 3.53 11.18
CA ASP A 60 4.74 4.41 12.34
C ASP A 60 5.30 5.77 11.91
N LEU A 61 6.19 5.78 10.90
CA LEU A 61 6.71 7.00 10.31
C LEU A 61 5.59 7.88 9.71
N ILE A 62 4.69 7.28 8.92
CA ILE A 62 3.56 8.01 8.32
C ILE A 62 2.59 8.48 9.39
N MET A 63 2.27 7.65 10.39
CA MET A 63 1.41 8.07 11.49
C MET A 63 2.03 9.22 12.30
N GLY A 64 3.36 9.22 12.47
CA GLY A 64 4.08 10.35 13.05
C GLY A 64 3.93 11.64 12.24
N ILE A 65 4.01 11.56 10.91
CA ILE A 65 3.81 12.70 10.00
C ILE A 65 2.37 13.20 10.05
N VAL A 66 1.38 12.31 9.91
CA VAL A 66 -0.06 12.61 9.97
C VAL A 66 -0.41 13.31 11.28
N LYS A 67 0.08 12.77 12.41
CA LYS A 67 -0.11 13.37 13.73
C LYS A 67 0.53 14.75 13.84
N ARG A 68 1.75 14.94 13.32
CA ARG A 68 2.44 16.24 13.35
C ARG A 68 1.74 17.29 12.48
N ALA A 69 1.11 16.86 11.40
CA ALA A 69 0.35 17.72 10.50
C ALA A 69 -1.09 17.99 11.00
N ASP A 70 -1.48 17.43 12.15
CA ASP A 70 -2.85 17.51 12.71
C ASP A 70 -3.93 17.04 11.73
N LEU A 71 -3.61 15.99 10.97
CA LEU A 71 -4.53 15.40 9.99
C LEU A 71 -5.27 14.21 10.59
N SER A 72 -6.59 14.17 10.41
CA SER A 72 -7.42 13.01 10.73
C SER A 72 -7.57 12.12 9.49
N VAL A 73 -6.77 11.07 9.39
CA VAL A 73 -6.73 10.16 8.23
C VAL A 73 -7.12 8.75 8.63
N ASN A 74 -8.08 8.14 7.94
CA ASN A 74 -8.33 6.70 8.04
C ASN A 74 -7.38 5.96 7.09
N MET A 75 -6.29 5.42 7.65
CA MET A 75 -5.26 4.72 6.86
C MET A 75 -5.81 3.51 6.09
N ASN A 76 -6.84 2.82 6.60
CA ASN A 76 -7.44 1.69 5.87
C ASN A 76 -8.08 2.15 4.57
N GLU A 77 -8.93 3.18 4.64
CA GLU A 77 -9.61 3.74 3.47
C GLU A 77 -8.62 4.41 2.52
N SER A 78 -7.67 5.19 3.05
CA SER A 78 -6.67 5.89 2.24
C SER A 78 -5.78 4.92 1.47
N LEU A 79 -5.24 3.86 2.11
CA LEU A 79 -4.45 2.87 1.39
C LEU A 79 -5.28 2.08 0.40
N LEU A 80 -6.54 1.73 0.73
CA LEU A 80 -7.41 1.01 -0.20
C LEU A 80 -7.68 1.84 -1.47
N ARG A 81 -7.96 3.15 -1.32
CA ARG A 81 -8.09 4.08 -2.46
C ARG A 81 -6.81 4.15 -3.29
N LEU A 82 -5.66 4.34 -2.62
CA LEU A 82 -4.37 4.47 -3.29
C LEU A 82 -3.96 3.19 -4.02
N GLN A 83 -4.34 2.00 -3.53
CA GLN A 83 -4.04 0.71 -4.14
C GLN A 83 -4.51 0.62 -5.59
N GLY A 84 -5.61 1.29 -5.96
CA GLY A 84 -6.12 1.35 -7.33
C GLY A 84 -5.32 2.28 -8.25
N MET A 85 -4.54 3.21 -7.68
CA MET A 85 -3.73 4.20 -8.40
C MET A 85 -2.28 3.77 -8.60
N VAL A 86 -1.81 2.76 -7.86
CA VAL A 86 -0.45 2.24 -7.99
C VAL A 86 -0.25 1.66 -9.39
N SER A 87 0.77 2.15 -10.10
CA SER A 87 1.09 1.66 -11.45
C SER A 87 1.50 0.19 -11.40
N GLU A 88 1.23 -0.55 -12.48
CA GLU A 88 1.68 -1.94 -12.59
C GLU A 88 3.21 -2.05 -12.42
N ASN A 89 3.95 -1.01 -12.82
CA ASN A 89 5.39 -0.90 -12.65
C ASN A 89 5.83 -0.76 -11.17
N ASP A 90 5.01 -0.14 -10.33
CA ASP A 90 5.29 -0.02 -8.90
C ASP A 90 4.88 -1.30 -8.13
N THR A 91 4.09 -2.18 -8.77
CA THR A 91 3.67 -3.48 -8.24
C THR A 91 4.47 -4.67 -8.75
N ILE A 92 5.61 -4.45 -9.44
CA ILE A 92 6.41 -5.52 -10.06
C ILE A 92 6.74 -6.66 -9.07
N GLU A 93 6.95 -6.35 -7.79
CA GLU A 93 7.25 -7.34 -6.75
C GLU A 93 6.09 -8.32 -6.47
N TYR A 94 4.86 -7.93 -6.80
CA TYR A 94 3.66 -8.76 -6.63
C TYR A 94 3.18 -9.37 -7.95
N ARG A 95 3.82 -9.04 -9.07
CA ARG A 95 3.50 -9.56 -10.39
C ARG A 95 4.39 -10.76 -10.70
N SER A 96 3.81 -11.80 -11.27
CA SER A 96 4.63 -12.88 -11.84
C SER A 96 5.31 -12.37 -13.12
N SER A 97 6.64 -12.52 -13.22
CA SER A 97 7.43 -12.20 -14.41
C SER A 97 7.33 -13.26 -15.53
N ARG A 98 6.65 -14.37 -15.23
CA ARG A 98 6.43 -15.50 -16.14
C ARG A 98 5.57 -15.11 -17.33
N THR A 99 6.02 -15.43 -18.54
CA THR A 99 5.38 -15.03 -19.81
C THR A 99 4.24 -15.93 -20.23
N GLU A 100 4.07 -17.10 -19.59
CA GLU A 100 3.02 -18.05 -19.92
C GLU A 100 1.63 -17.47 -19.65
N ASP A 101 0.68 -17.76 -20.54
CA ASP A 101 -0.66 -17.15 -20.56
C ASP A 101 -1.38 -17.23 -19.21
N ALA A 102 -1.28 -18.37 -18.51
CA ALA A 102 -1.90 -18.56 -17.20
C ALA A 102 -1.41 -17.52 -16.16
N PHE A 103 -0.13 -17.15 -16.18
CA PHE A 103 0.43 -16.15 -15.27
C PHE A 103 0.08 -14.74 -15.71
N GLN A 104 0.01 -14.49 -17.02
CA GLN A 104 -0.44 -13.20 -17.54
C GLN A 104 -1.91 -12.95 -17.21
N ASP A 105 -2.76 -13.96 -17.29
CA ASP A 105 -4.16 -13.86 -16.92
C ASP A 105 -4.36 -13.72 -15.40
N LEU A 106 -3.56 -14.40 -14.59
CA LEU A 106 -3.52 -14.15 -13.14
C LEU A 106 -3.18 -12.70 -12.82
N ASN A 107 -2.15 -12.15 -13.46
CA ASN A 107 -1.74 -10.75 -13.26
C ASN A 107 -2.88 -9.79 -13.64
N LYS A 108 -3.55 -10.02 -14.79
CA LYS A 108 -4.71 -9.19 -15.23
C LYS A 108 -5.86 -9.25 -14.23
N LYS A 109 -6.25 -10.45 -13.79
CA LYS A 109 -7.34 -10.64 -12.81
C LYS A 109 -7.01 -9.99 -11.46
N SER A 110 -5.79 -10.18 -10.97
CA SER A 110 -5.32 -9.54 -9.73
C SER A 110 -5.40 -8.01 -9.82
N THR A 111 -4.93 -7.42 -10.92
CA THR A 111 -5.01 -5.97 -11.14
C THR A 111 -6.46 -5.50 -11.24
N SER A 112 -7.32 -6.21 -11.97
CA SER A 112 -8.75 -5.90 -12.09
C SER A 112 -9.42 -5.88 -10.73
N LEU A 113 -9.23 -6.94 -9.93
CA LEU A 113 -9.81 -7.04 -8.59
C LEU A 113 -9.31 -5.93 -7.66
N LYS A 114 -8.00 -5.62 -7.66
CA LYS A 114 -7.45 -4.50 -6.87
C LYS A 114 -8.11 -3.16 -7.23
N ARG A 115 -8.34 -2.90 -8.52
CA ARG A 115 -9.03 -1.68 -8.98
C ARG A 115 -10.48 -1.65 -8.49
N ILE A 116 -11.21 -2.77 -8.57
CA ILE A 116 -12.58 -2.85 -8.07
C ILE A 116 -12.61 -2.57 -6.56
N LEU A 117 -11.77 -3.25 -5.78
CA LEU A 117 -11.69 -3.09 -4.33
C LEU A 117 -11.32 -1.66 -3.90
N SER A 118 -10.48 -0.97 -4.68
CA SER A 118 -10.06 0.39 -4.36
C SER A 118 -11.18 1.43 -4.34
N ARG A 119 -12.32 1.14 -4.99
CA ARG A 119 -13.49 2.03 -5.04
C ARG A 119 -14.45 1.86 -3.86
N ILE A 120 -14.30 0.80 -3.05
CA ILE A 120 -15.18 0.53 -1.91
C ILE A 120 -15.35 1.75 -0.99
N PRO A 121 -14.28 2.48 -0.61
CA PRO A 121 -14.42 3.64 0.26
C PRO A 121 -15.29 4.77 -0.31
N ASP A 122 -15.47 4.83 -1.63
CA ASP A 122 -16.33 5.81 -2.31
C ASP A 122 -17.74 5.28 -2.56
N GLU A 123 -17.88 3.97 -2.79
CA GLU A 123 -19.13 3.36 -3.23
C GLU A 123 -19.97 2.81 -2.06
N ILE A 124 -19.36 2.50 -0.90
CA ILE A 124 -20.03 1.82 0.23
C ILE A 124 -21.21 2.60 0.83
N THR A 125 -21.24 3.92 0.70
CA THR A 125 -22.33 4.75 1.23
C THR A 125 -23.58 4.72 0.34
N ASP A 126 -23.42 4.46 -0.96
CA ASP A 126 -24.55 4.32 -1.89
C ASP A 126 -24.90 2.85 -2.08
N ARG A 127 -26.02 2.43 -1.50
CA ARG A 127 -26.44 1.02 -1.49
C ARG A 127 -26.55 0.41 -2.88
N ARG A 128 -27.03 1.17 -3.89
CA ARG A 128 -27.22 0.64 -5.24
C ARG A 128 -25.87 0.40 -5.90
N THR A 129 -24.99 1.39 -5.86
CA THR A 129 -23.63 1.31 -6.40
C THR A 129 -22.85 0.20 -5.72
N PHE A 130 -22.88 0.13 -4.39
CA PHE A 130 -22.17 -0.91 -3.66
C PHE A 130 -22.63 -2.34 -4.00
N LEU A 131 -23.92 -2.55 -4.27
CA LEU A 131 -24.41 -3.86 -4.72
C LEU A 131 -23.88 -4.24 -6.11
N GLU A 132 -23.70 -3.27 -7.00
CA GLU A 132 -23.03 -3.50 -8.28
C GLU A 132 -21.54 -3.80 -8.07
N THR A 133 -20.84 -3.07 -7.19
CA THR A 133 -19.46 -3.35 -6.81
C THR A 133 -19.28 -4.78 -6.30
N ILE A 134 -20.20 -5.29 -5.47
CA ILE A 134 -20.17 -6.67 -4.97
C ILE A 134 -20.30 -7.69 -6.12
N LYS A 135 -21.18 -7.44 -7.09
CA LYS A 135 -21.30 -8.30 -8.27
C LYS A 135 -20.02 -8.28 -9.11
N GLU A 136 -19.43 -7.11 -9.29
CA GLU A 136 -18.16 -6.97 -10.00
C GLU A 136 -17.06 -7.77 -9.30
N ILE A 137 -16.94 -7.68 -7.97
CA ILE A 137 -16.00 -8.48 -7.16
C ILE A 137 -16.21 -9.97 -7.38
N ALA A 138 -17.45 -10.45 -7.37
CA ALA A 138 -17.77 -11.86 -7.57
C ALA A 138 -17.44 -12.37 -8.99
N SER A 139 -17.36 -11.47 -9.96
CA SER A 139 -17.12 -11.80 -11.37
C SER A 139 -15.66 -11.67 -11.82
N ALA A 140 -14.81 -11.01 -11.02
CA ALA A 140 -13.43 -10.64 -11.37
C ALA A 140 -12.42 -11.80 -11.33
#